data_AF-A0ABD2NRP1-F1
#
_entry.id   AF-A0ABD2NRP1-F1
#
_cell.length_a   1.000
_cell.length_b   1.000
_cell.length_c   1.000
_cell.angle_alpha   90.00
_cell.angle_beta   90.00
_cell.angle_gamma   90.00
#
_symmetry.space_group_name_H-M   'P 1'
#
loop_
_entity.id
_entity.type
_entity.pdbx_description
1 polymer ?
#
loop_
_entity_poly.entity_id
_entity_poly.type
_entity_poly.pdbx_seq_one_letter_code
_entity_poly.pdbx_strand_id
1 'polypeptide(L)'
;MVSTNRLNVAQKYILKIILKKKRLFPTYLLFNGEIVNIRTLFMVAAATFVHKNKVKLNRVNHLYTTRSNENQDIVIPISHKHINLRRLACLRPKIYNRLPTEIKQLKTIHKFKVECKKFIHSESENL
;
A
#
# COMPACT_ATOMS: atom_id res chain seq x y z
N MET A 1 27.11 -8.37 11.09
CA MET A 1 25.76 -9.01 11.08
C MET A 1 24.86 -8.66 12.28
N VAL A 2 25.04 -7.50 12.96
CA VAL A 2 24.29 -7.15 14.21
C VAL A 2 23.13 -6.17 13.99
N SER A 3 23.03 -5.53 12.82
CA SER A 3 22.07 -4.45 12.55
C SER A 3 20.62 -4.91 12.33
N THR A 4 20.39 -6.15 11.90
CA THR A 4 19.05 -6.69 11.59
C THR A 4 18.16 -6.85 12.83
N ASN A 5 18.76 -7.05 14.02
CA ASN A 5 17.98 -7.35 15.21
C ASN A 5 17.28 -6.11 15.79
N ARG A 6 17.94 -4.95 15.79
CA ARG A 6 17.38 -3.69 16.33
C ARG A 6 16.19 -3.18 15.52
N LEU A 7 16.28 -3.26 14.19
CA LEU A 7 15.20 -2.85 13.29
C LEU A 7 13.94 -3.70 13.50
N ASN A 8 14.12 -5.02 13.62
CA ASN A 8 13.01 -5.95 13.85
C ASN A 8 12.33 -5.68 15.20
N VAL A 9 13.10 -5.40 16.26
CA VAL A 9 12.55 -5.02 17.57
C VAL A 9 11.74 -3.72 17.47
N ALA A 10 12.26 -2.70 16.79
CA ALA A 10 11.55 -1.43 16.59
C ALA A 10 10.25 -1.60 15.78
N GLN A 11 10.27 -2.37 14.68
CA GLN A 11 9.07 -2.64 13.87
C GLN A 11 8.00 -3.38 14.67
N LYS A 12 8.38 -4.39 15.46
CA LYS A 12 7.48 -5.13 16.36
C LYS A 12 6.85 -4.20 17.39
N TYR A 13 7.64 -3.29 17.95
CA TYR A 13 7.16 -2.31 18.94
C TYR A 13 6.17 -1.32 18.31
N ILE A 14 6.47 -0.77 17.14
CA ILE A 14 5.57 0.12 16.40
C ILE A 14 4.24 -0.57 16.09
N LEU A 15 4.28 -1.82 15.61
CA LEU A 15 3.07 -2.60 15.34
C LEU A 15 2.22 -2.80 16.61
N LYS A 16 2.84 -3.08 17.76
CA LYS A 16 2.13 -3.17 19.04
C LYS A 16 1.40 -1.87 19.39
N ILE A 17 2.03 -0.71 19.16
CA ILE A 17 1.40 0.60 19.38
C ILE A 17 0.21 0.80 18.44
N ILE A 18 0.40 0.57 17.14
CA ILE A 18 -0.64 0.74 16.12
C ILE A 18 -1.86 -0.15 16.43
N LEU A 19 -1.60 -1.39 16.85
CA LEU A 19 -2.63 -2.39 17.15
C LEU A 19 -3.15 -2.30 18.60
N LYS A 20 -2.70 -1.30 19.36
CA LYS A 20 -3.05 -1.09 20.78
C LYS A 20 -2.86 -2.34 21.64
N LYS A 21 -1.80 -3.12 21.38
CA LYS A 21 -1.44 -4.33 22.14
C LYS A 21 -0.55 -3.97 23.34
N LYS A 22 -0.65 -4.74 24.42
CA LYS A 22 0.18 -4.58 25.63
C LYS A 22 1.68 -4.75 25.29
N ARG A 23 2.57 -4.10 26.04
CA ARG A 23 4.03 -4.13 25.81
C ARG A 23 4.59 -5.56 25.68
N LEU A 24 4.19 -6.45 26.59
CA LEU A 24 4.63 -7.85 26.65
C LEU A 24 3.80 -8.80 25.76
N PHE A 25 2.99 -8.30 24.83
CA PHE A 25 2.20 -9.15 23.95
C PHE A 25 3.13 -10.10 23.14
N PRO A 26 2.81 -11.40 23.04
CA PRO A 26 3.65 -12.35 22.34
C PRO A 26 3.84 -11.98 20.87
N THR A 27 5.10 -11.95 20.43
CA THR A 27 5.44 -11.46 19.09
C THR A 27 4.99 -12.42 17.99
N TYR A 28 5.03 -13.73 18.24
CA TYR A 28 4.59 -14.73 17.26
C TYR A 28 3.10 -14.54 16.93
N LEU A 29 2.25 -14.26 17.93
CA LEU A 29 0.84 -13.91 17.76
C LEU A 29 0.60 -12.59 17.02
N LEU A 30 1.61 -11.71 16.97
CA LEU A 30 1.50 -10.41 16.29
C LEU A 30 1.47 -10.57 14.75
N PHE A 31 2.06 -11.65 14.24
CA PHE A 31 2.18 -11.94 12.81
C PHE A 31 1.36 -13.16 12.37
N ASN A 32 0.63 -13.81 13.29
CA ASN A 32 0.02 -15.13 13.07
C ASN A 32 -1.39 -15.12 12.46
N GLY A 33 -1.99 -13.96 12.21
CA GLY A 33 -3.35 -13.92 11.69
C GLY A 33 -3.76 -12.52 11.26
N GLU A 34 -4.01 -12.36 9.96
CA GLU A 34 -4.61 -11.18 9.32
C GLU A 34 -3.90 -9.83 9.53
N ILE A 35 -2.80 -9.82 10.27
CA ILE A 35 -2.10 -8.62 10.72
C ILE A 35 -0.95 -8.33 9.77
N VAL A 36 -1.05 -7.10 9.30
CA VAL A 36 -0.37 -6.54 8.16
C VAL A 36 1.01 -6.07 8.63
N ASN A 37 2.06 -6.65 8.05
CA ASN A 37 3.45 -6.20 8.22
C ASN A 37 3.57 -4.68 7.98
N ILE A 38 4.59 -4.01 8.51
CA ILE A 38 4.67 -2.54 8.42
C ILE A 38 4.66 -2.03 6.96
N ARG A 39 5.21 -2.84 6.06
CA ARG A 39 5.22 -2.60 4.60
C ARG A 39 3.81 -2.65 4.01
N THR A 40 3.05 -3.69 4.33
CA THR A 40 1.69 -3.87 3.83
C THR A 40 0.74 -2.82 4.42
N LEU A 41 0.99 -2.34 5.66
CA LEU A 41 0.22 -1.25 6.28
C LEU A 41 0.43 0.05 5.51
N PHE A 42 1.70 0.32 5.19
CA PHE A 42 2.06 1.45 4.37
C PHE A 42 1.43 1.38 2.97
N MET A 43 1.43 0.22 2.31
CA MET A 43 0.81 0.05 0.99
C MET A 43 -0.70 0.29 1.04
N VAL A 44 -1.41 -0.27 2.02
CA VAL A 44 -2.85 -0.03 2.21
C VAL A 44 -3.12 1.46 2.46
N ALA A 45 -2.32 2.12 3.31
CA ALA A 45 -2.47 3.54 3.59
C ALA A 45 -2.22 4.42 2.35
N ALA A 46 -1.17 4.12 1.58
CA ALA A 46 -0.84 4.79 0.34
C ALA A 46 -1.96 4.65 -0.70
N ALA A 47 -2.45 3.43 -0.92
CA ALA A 47 -3.55 3.15 -1.83
C ALA A 47 -4.85 3.83 -1.39
N THR A 48 -5.17 3.80 -0.10
CA THR A 48 -6.34 4.49 0.48
C THR A 48 -6.28 6.00 0.24
N PHE A 49 -5.10 6.60 0.44
CA PHE A 49 -4.92 8.04 0.22
C PHE A 49 -5.21 8.41 -1.23
N VAL A 50 -4.70 7.61 -2.18
CA VAL A 50 -4.91 7.83 -3.61
C VAL A 50 -6.38 7.63 -3.96
N HIS A 51 -7.01 6.56 -3.48
CA HIS A 51 -8.42 6.29 -3.73
C HIS A 51 -9.36 7.42 -3.25
N LYS A 52 -9.08 7.99 -2.07
CA LYS A 52 -9.86 9.13 -1.54
C LYS A 52 -9.74 10.39 -2.41
N ASN A 53 -8.58 10.58 -3.04
CA ASN A 53 -8.26 11.77 -3.82
C ASN A 53 -8.31 11.51 -5.34
N LYS A 54 -8.78 10.35 -5.79
CA LYS A 54 -8.71 9.90 -7.19
C LYS A 54 -9.43 10.81 -8.19
N VAL A 55 -10.34 11.65 -7.72
CA VAL A 55 -11.06 12.65 -8.52
C VAL A 55 -10.17 13.88 -8.81
N LYS A 56 -9.26 14.23 -7.90
CA LYS A 56 -8.34 15.37 -8.03
C LYS A 56 -7.04 15.01 -8.75
N LEU A 57 -6.81 13.73 -9.00
CA LEU A 57 -5.58 13.23 -9.60
C LEU A 57 -5.79 13.00 -11.09
N ASN A 58 -4.78 13.38 -11.89
CA ASN A 58 -4.81 13.17 -13.33
C ASN A 58 -4.75 11.66 -13.63
N ARG A 59 -5.64 11.23 -14.51
CA ARG A 59 -5.65 9.86 -15.05
C ARG A 59 -4.84 9.81 -16.33
N VAL A 60 -4.27 8.63 -16.60
CA VAL A 60 -3.64 8.35 -17.87
C VAL A 60 -4.75 8.39 -18.93
N ASN A 61 -4.67 9.37 -19.83
CA ASN A 61 -5.61 9.54 -20.92
C ASN A 61 -4.82 9.64 -22.22
N HIS A 62 -5.02 8.64 -23.08
CA HIS A 62 -4.41 8.58 -24.41
C HIS A 62 -5.54 8.54 -25.45
N LEU A 63 -5.27 9.09 -26.64
CA LEU A 63 -6.22 9.09 -27.75
C LEU A 63 -6.65 7.65 -28.14
N TYR A 64 -5.71 6.71 -28.06
CA TYR A 64 -5.94 5.29 -28.27
C TYR A 64 -6.17 4.57 -26.93
N THR A 65 -6.96 3.50 -26.96
CA THR A 65 -7.15 2.63 -25.80
C THR A 65 -5.84 1.92 -25.50
N THR A 66 -5.28 2.22 -24.33
CA THR A 66 -4.11 1.53 -23.79
C THR A 66 -4.52 0.77 -22.54
N ARG A 67 -3.77 -0.26 -22.20
CA ARG A 67 -3.96 -1.01 -20.96
C ARG A 67 -4.04 -0.09 -19.73
N SER A 68 -3.24 0.97 -19.68
CA SER A 68 -3.28 1.94 -18.57
C SER A 68 -4.52 2.83 -18.58
N ASN A 69 -5.04 3.18 -19.76
CA ASN A 69 -6.30 3.92 -19.90
C ASN A 69 -7.48 3.04 -19.47
N GLU A 70 -7.53 1.79 -19.93
CA GLU A 70 -8.55 0.79 -19.53
C GLU A 70 -8.52 0.51 -18.02
N ASN A 71 -7.32 0.37 -17.45
CA ASN A 71 -7.14 0.14 -16.02
C ASN A 71 -7.39 1.37 -15.13
N GLN A 72 -7.73 2.51 -15.73
CA GLN A 72 -7.93 3.80 -15.07
C GLN A 72 -6.73 4.19 -14.20
N ASP A 73 -5.52 3.98 -14.73
CA ASP A 73 -4.29 4.27 -14.02
C ASP A 73 -4.13 5.77 -13.78
N ILE A 74 -3.50 6.09 -12.65
CA ILE A 74 -3.19 7.47 -12.25
C ILE A 74 -1.82 7.83 -12.81
N VAL A 75 -1.70 9.05 -13.33
CA VAL A 75 -0.44 9.57 -13.85
C VAL A 75 0.61 9.58 -12.72
N ILE A 76 1.75 8.95 -12.99
CA ILE A 76 2.90 8.99 -12.10
C ILE A 76 3.74 10.21 -12.50
N PRO A 77 4.11 11.10 -11.54
CA PRO A 77 4.99 12.22 -11.83
C PRO A 77 6.31 11.75 -12.43
N ILE A 78 6.75 12.41 -13.51
CA ILE A 78 8.04 12.13 -14.13
C ILE A 78 9.14 12.62 -13.19
N SER A 79 10.17 11.80 -12.99
CA SER A 79 11.34 12.23 -12.24
C SER A 79 12.62 11.68 -12.82
N HIS A 80 13.59 12.55 -13.05
CA HIS A 80 14.88 12.21 -13.65
C HIS A 80 15.89 11.66 -12.62
N LYS A 81 15.61 11.76 -11.32
CA LYS A 81 16.50 11.27 -10.26
C LYS A 81 15.90 10.03 -9.60
N HIS A 82 16.68 8.95 -9.50
CA HIS A 82 16.26 7.70 -8.86
C HIS A 82 15.80 7.87 -7.41
N ILE A 83 16.41 8.81 -6.66
CA ILE A 83 16.00 9.09 -5.28
C ILE A 83 14.56 9.61 -5.19
N ASN A 84 14.12 10.37 -6.19
CA ASN A 84 12.78 10.93 -6.23
C ASN A 84 11.71 9.88 -6.56
N LEU A 85 12.08 8.79 -7.23
CA LEU A 85 11.17 7.67 -7.46
C LEU A 85 10.71 7.00 -6.15
N ARG A 86 11.48 7.17 -5.06
CA ARG A 86 11.14 6.67 -3.72
C ARG A 86 10.26 7.66 -2.94
N ARG A 87 10.04 8.88 -3.45
CA ARG A 87 9.15 9.85 -2.80
C ARG A 87 7.70 9.39 -2.90
N LEU A 88 6.91 9.76 -1.88
CA LEU A 88 5.49 9.42 -1.79
C LEU A 88 4.68 9.86 -3.01
N ALA A 89 5.04 10.98 -3.63
CA ALA A 89 4.39 11.49 -4.85
C ALA A 89 4.48 10.51 -6.03
N CYS A 90 5.60 9.78 -6.16
CA CYS A 90 5.78 8.76 -7.20
C CYS A 90 5.32 7.38 -6.72
N LEU A 91 5.55 7.07 -5.45
CA LEU A 91 5.33 5.73 -4.91
C LEU A 91 3.84 5.41 -4.72
N ARG A 92 3.04 6.37 -4.25
CA ARG A 92 1.61 6.15 -3.98
C ARG A 92 0.82 5.81 -5.26
N PRO A 93 0.96 6.57 -6.38
CA PRO A 93 0.28 6.21 -7.62
C PRO A 93 0.76 4.86 -8.17
N LYS A 94 2.05 4.54 -8.06
CA LYS A 94 2.59 3.22 -8.45
C LYS A 94 1.92 2.07 -7.70
N ILE A 95 1.77 2.19 -6.37
CA ILE A 95 1.10 1.18 -5.56
C ILE A 95 -0.37 1.06 -5.98
N TYR A 96 -1.06 2.18 -6.16
CA TYR A 96 -2.47 2.18 -6.54
C TYR A 96 -2.70 1.58 -7.94
N ASN A 97 -1.85 1.88 -8.91
CA ASN A 97 -2.00 1.39 -10.28
C ASN A 97 -1.85 -0.13 -10.39
N ARG A 98 -1.12 -0.76 -9.46
CA ARG A 98 -1.02 -2.23 -9.38
C ARG A 98 -2.28 -2.92 -8.89
N LEU A 99 -3.20 -2.18 -8.26
CA LEU A 99 -4.45 -2.78 -7.81
C LEU A 99 -5.32 -3.17 -9.02
N PRO A 100 -6.09 -4.27 -8.91
CA PRO A 100 -7.01 -4.66 -9.95
C PRO A 100 -8.16 -3.64 -10.06
N THR A 101 -8.74 -3.57 -11.26
CA THR A 101 -9.78 -2.60 -11.59
C THR A 101 -11.03 -2.78 -10.74
N GLU A 102 -11.39 -4.02 -10.38
CA GLU A 102 -12.57 -4.28 -9.54
C GLU A 102 -12.45 -3.56 -8.17
N ILE A 103 -11.25 -3.59 -7.58
CA ILE A 103 -10.98 -2.90 -6.30
C ILE A 103 -10.95 -1.38 -6.50
N LYS A 104 -10.34 -0.88 -7.59
CA LYS A 104 -10.26 0.57 -7.88
C LYS A 104 -11.65 1.22 -8.07
N GLN A 105 -12.60 0.48 -8.62
CA GLN A 105 -13.96 0.93 -8.93
C GLN A 105 -14.89 1.01 -7.72
N LEU A 106 -14.51 0.42 -6.58
CA LEU A 106 -15.28 0.52 -5.34
C LEU A 106 -15.55 1.99 -4.98
N LYS A 107 -16.81 2.31 -4.68
CA LYS A 107 -17.22 3.68 -4.31
C LYS A 107 -17.01 3.95 -2.81
N THR A 108 -17.27 2.94 -1.99
CA THR A 108 -17.19 3.07 -0.53
C THR A 108 -15.76 2.82 -0.05
N ILE A 109 -15.18 3.81 0.65
CA ILE A 109 -13.81 3.71 1.16
C ILE A 109 -13.60 2.55 2.13
N HIS A 110 -14.62 2.20 2.91
CA HIS A 110 -14.56 1.09 3.84
C HIS A 110 -14.38 -0.24 3.10
N LYS A 111 -15.25 -0.51 2.10
CA LYS A 111 -15.15 -1.70 1.23
C LYS A 111 -13.80 -1.74 0.51
N PHE A 112 -13.36 -0.60 -0.03
CA PHE A 112 -12.03 -0.48 -0.65
C PHE A 112 -10.91 -0.92 0.29
N LYS A 113 -10.89 -0.43 1.54
CA LYS A 113 -9.85 -0.78 2.51
C LYS A 113 -9.81 -2.28 2.82
N VAL A 114 -10.98 -2.90 2.97
CA VAL A 114 -11.09 -4.34 3.27
C VAL A 114 -10.54 -5.16 2.12
N GLU A 115 -10.99 -4.91 0.89
CA GLU A 115 -10.55 -5.66 -0.29
C GLU A 115 -9.08 -5.39 -0.65
N CYS A 116 -8.64 -4.14 -0.53
CA CYS A 116 -7.24 -3.76 -0.72
C CYS A 116 -6.32 -4.47 0.31
N LYS A 117 -6.77 -4.59 1.56
CA LYS A 117 -6.02 -5.32 2.60
C LYS A 117 -5.89 -6.80 2.24
N LYS A 118 -6.97 -7.45 1.79
CA LYS A 118 -6.96 -8.85 1.36
C LYS A 118 -6.01 -9.07 0.17
N PHE A 119 -6.13 -8.24 -0.85
CA PHE A 119 -5.29 -8.31 -2.05
C PHE A 119 -3.80 -8.18 -1.72
N ILE A 120 -3.42 -7.12 -0.99
CA ILE A 120 -2.02 -6.88 -0.60
C ILE A 120 -1.48 -8.01 0.27
N HIS A 121 -2.32 -8.62 1.11
CA HIS A 121 -1.91 -9.76 1.93
C HIS A 121 -1.63 -10.99 1.07
N SER A 122 -2.53 -11.33 0.13
CA SER A 122 -2.34 -12.45 -0.79
C SER A 122 -1.09 -12.30 -1.67
N GLU A 123 -0.79 -11.09 -2.14
CA GLU A 123 0.39 -10.84 -2.96
C GLU A 123 1.69 -10.89 -2.16
N SER A 124 1.62 -10.64 -0.84
CA SER A 124 2.79 -10.74 0.04
C SER A 124 3.17 -12.17 0.45
N GLU A 125 2.27 -13.13 0.30
CA GLU A 125 2.53 -14.56 0.55
C GLU A 125 3.13 -15.28 -0.67
N ASN A 126 2.97 -14.71 -1.87
CA ASN A 126 3.47 -15.24 -3.14
C ASN A 126 4.90 -14.75 -3.49
N LEU A 127 5.59 -14.09 -2.55
CA LEU A 127 6.94 -13.52 -2.68
C LEU A 127 7.88 -14.12 -1.64
#